data_AF-A0A543L2F3-F1
#
_entry.id   AF-A0A543L2F3-F1
#
_cell.length_a   1.000
_cell.length_b   1.000
_cell.length_c   1.000
_cell.angle_alpha   90.00
_cell.angle_beta   90.00
_cell.angle_gamma   90.00
#
_symmetry.space_group_name_H-M   'P 1'
#
loop_
_entity.id
_entity.type
_entity.pdbx_description
1 polymer ?
#
loop_
_entity_poly.entity_id
_entity_poly.type
_entity_poly.pdbx_seq_one_letter_code
_entity_poly.pdbx_strand_id
1 'polypeptide(L)'
;MFNKLAITALILTATTAAFAVDMSRVEKSVPLKDGSTVYIFKDGKMAMEDKVGRVVPMKAGQVMQTQDGQSILMIGNELARLDWIKKSDIGGK
;
A
#
# COMPACT_ATOMS: atom_id res chain seq x y z
N MET A 1 18.74 -43.32 17.00
CA MET A 1 18.23 -42.94 15.66
C MET A 1 17.40 -41.69 15.85
N PHE A 2 17.89 -40.52 15.42
CA PHE A 2 17.19 -39.24 15.59
C PHE A 2 16.54 -38.84 14.27
N ASN A 3 15.21 -38.77 14.27
CA ASN A 3 14.41 -38.43 13.10
C ASN A 3 14.69 -36.98 12.66
N LYS A 4 15.16 -36.81 11.43
CA LYS A 4 15.33 -35.52 10.76
C LYS A 4 13.97 -35.02 10.30
N LEU A 5 13.35 -34.10 11.04
CA LEU A 5 12.20 -33.34 10.58
C LEU A 5 12.71 -32.30 9.56
N ALA A 6 12.45 -32.56 8.28
CA ALA A 6 12.69 -31.60 7.21
C ALA A 6 11.66 -30.47 7.29
N ILE A 7 12.08 -29.30 7.76
CA ILE A 7 11.28 -28.07 7.70
C ILE A 7 11.49 -27.46 6.31
N THR A 8 10.54 -27.69 5.41
CA THR A 8 10.52 -27.04 4.09
C THR A 8 9.98 -25.62 4.26
N ALA A 9 10.88 -24.65 4.40
CA ALA A 9 10.53 -23.23 4.35
C ALA A 9 10.20 -22.85 2.89
N LEU A 10 8.91 -22.78 2.55
CA LEU A 10 8.46 -22.22 1.28
C LEU A 10 8.64 -20.70 1.33
N ILE A 11 9.79 -20.22 0.88
CA ILE A 11 10.03 -18.79 0.68
C ILE A 11 9.16 -18.37 -0.51
N LEU A 12 7.94 -17.89 -0.24
CA LEU A 12 7.19 -17.14 -1.25
C LEU A 12 7.97 -15.85 -1.49
N THR A 13 8.75 -15.83 -2.56
CA THR A 13 9.27 -14.59 -3.12
C THR A 13 8.07 -13.80 -3.64
N ALA A 14 7.50 -12.96 -2.78
CA ALA A 14 6.53 -11.96 -3.20
C ALA A 14 7.26 -10.98 -4.12
N THR A 15 7.10 -11.18 -5.43
CA THR A 15 7.49 -10.21 -6.45
C THR A 15 6.58 -9.01 -6.28
N THR A 16 7.00 -8.03 -5.49
CA THR A 16 6.28 -6.77 -5.35
C THR A 16 6.44 -6.01 -6.66
N ALA A 17 5.42 -6.09 -7.52
CA ALA A 17 5.28 -5.22 -8.66
C ALA A 17 5.14 -3.78 -8.12
N ALA A 18 6.24 -3.04 -8.10
CA ALA A 18 6.24 -1.62 -7.77
C ALA A 18 5.71 -0.86 -8.99
N PHE A 19 4.40 -0.62 -9.02
CA PHE A 19 3.82 0.33 -9.96
C PHE A 19 4.30 1.74 -9.58
N ALA A 20 4.86 2.47 -10.55
CA ALA A 20 5.47 3.78 -10.34
C ALA A 20 4.40 4.83 -10.00
N VAL A 21 4.10 4.97 -8.72
CA VAL A 21 3.58 6.21 -8.14
C VAL A 21 4.75 7.19 -8.05
N ASP A 22 4.57 8.48 -8.36
CA ASP A 22 5.57 9.52 -8.09
C ASP A 22 5.93 9.54 -6.58
N MET A 23 6.98 8.77 -6.25
CA MET A 23 7.44 8.57 -4.88
C MET A 23 8.04 9.84 -4.28
N SER A 24 8.32 10.88 -5.07
CA SER A 24 8.92 12.12 -4.57
C SER A 24 8.00 12.84 -3.56
N ARG A 25 6.70 12.58 -3.65
CA ARG A 25 5.64 13.17 -2.82
C ARG A 25 5.15 12.25 -1.70
N VAL A 26 5.48 10.96 -1.78
CA VAL A 26 5.12 9.94 -0.79
C VAL A 26 6.18 9.91 0.31
N GLU A 27 5.76 9.96 1.56
CA GLU A 27 6.64 9.78 2.71
C GLU A 27 6.80 8.30 3.06
N LYS A 28 5.71 7.53 3.00
CA LYS A 28 5.73 6.10 3.33
C LYS A 28 4.73 5.30 2.49
N SER A 29 5.14 4.12 2.05
CA SER A 29 4.26 3.11 1.45
C SER A 29 4.10 1.94 2.41
N VAL A 30 2.86 1.55 2.71
CA VAL A 30 2.55 0.50 3.69
C VAL A 30 1.67 -0.57 3.06
N PRO A 31 2.18 -1.80 2.87
CA PRO A 31 1.38 -2.90 2.39
C PRO A 31 0.43 -3.41 3.49
N LEU A 32 -0.81 -3.69 3.10
CA LEU A 32 -1.87 -4.18 3.98
C LEU A 32 -2.09 -5.69 3.81
N LYS A 33 -2.75 -6.30 4.81
CA LYS A 33 -3.04 -7.75 4.83
C LYS A 33 -3.96 -8.21 3.72
N ASP A 34 -4.84 -7.34 3.23
CA ASP A 34 -5.76 -7.64 2.12
C ASP A 34 -5.09 -7.51 0.74
N GLY A 35 -3.79 -7.19 0.70
CA GLY A 35 -3.01 -7.01 -0.51
C GLY A 35 -3.07 -5.60 -1.09
N SER A 36 -3.83 -4.68 -0.48
CA SER A 36 -3.81 -3.25 -0.83
C SER A 36 -2.54 -2.55 -0.29
N THR A 37 -2.26 -1.34 -0.76
CA THR A 37 -1.15 -0.50 -0.29
C THR A 37 -1.66 0.88 0.08
N VAL A 38 -1.31 1.36 1.27
CA VAL A 38 -1.57 2.73 1.70
C VAL A 38 -0.32 3.57 1.52
N TYR A 39 -0.48 4.70 0.85
CA TYR A 39 0.54 5.73 0.69
C TYR A 39 0.25 6.87 1.67
N ILE A 40 1.24 7.20 2.50
CA ILE A 40 1.22 8.34 3.41
C ILE A 40 2.06 9.44 2.75
N PHE A 41 1.46 10.61 2.55
CA PHE A 41 2.16 11.78 2.01
C PHE A 41 2.84 12.57 3.14
N LYS A 42 3.76 13.48 2.75
CA LYS A 42 4.52 14.34 3.69
C LYS A 42 3.66 15.24 4.58
N ASP A 43 2.40 15.46 4.24
CA ASP A 43 1.44 16.22 5.06
C ASP A 43 0.53 15.31 5.90
N GLY A 44 0.88 14.03 6.03
CA GLY A 44 0.20 13.03 6.87
C GLY A 44 -1.11 12.48 6.28
N LYS A 45 -1.53 12.98 5.12
CA LYS A 45 -2.70 12.46 4.41
C LYS A 45 -2.40 11.15 3.72
N MET A 46 -3.46 10.40 3.46
CA MET A 46 -3.36 9.03 2.94
C MET A 46 -4.11 8.85 1.64
N ALA A 47 -3.61 7.93 0.83
CA ALA A 47 -4.35 7.37 -0.29
C ALA A 47 -4.08 5.86 -0.39
N MET A 48 -5.01 5.11 -1.00
CA MET A 48 -4.94 3.65 -1.04
C MET A 48 -5.08 3.13 -2.45
N GLU A 49 -4.27 2.15 -2.79
CA GLU A 49 -4.43 1.32 -3.98
C GLU A 49 -4.84 -0.10 -3.59
N ASP A 50 -5.77 -0.68 -4.33
CA ASP A 50 -6.09 -2.09 -4.17
C ASP A 50 -4.96 -3.00 -4.68
N LYS A 51 -5.12 -4.31 -4.49
CA LYS A 51 -4.14 -5.34 -4.90
C LYS A 51 -3.79 -5.36 -6.40
N VAL A 52 -4.52 -4.62 -7.24
CA VAL A 52 -4.26 -4.51 -8.69
C VAL A 52 -3.84 -3.08 -9.10
N GLY A 53 -3.54 -2.19 -8.15
CA GLY A 53 -3.03 -0.83 -8.40
C GLY A 53 -4.11 0.21 -8.70
N ARG A 54 -5.39 -0.09 -8.46
CA ARG A 54 -6.48 0.89 -8.63
C ARG A 54 -6.59 1.75 -7.39
N VAL A 55 -6.67 3.05 -7.61
CA VAL A 55 -6.96 4.02 -6.53
C VAL A 55 -8.35 3.75 -6.00
N VAL A 56 -8.46 3.51 -4.70
CA VAL A 56 -9.74 3.19 -4.05
C VAL A 56 -10.04 4.16 -2.90
N PRO A 57 -11.33 4.51 -2.71
CA PRO A 57 -11.75 5.32 -1.57
C PRO A 57 -11.50 4.59 -0.26
N MET A 58 -11.02 5.32 0.73
CA MET A 58 -10.96 4.84 2.11
C MET A 58 -12.15 5.42 2.89
N LYS A 59 -12.75 4.63 3.78
CA LYS A 59 -13.83 5.12 4.65
C LYS A 59 -13.23 5.87 5.85
N ALA A 60 -13.83 6.99 6.23
CA ALA A 60 -13.37 7.75 7.40
C ALA A 60 -13.44 6.86 8.66
N GLY A 61 -12.36 6.86 9.45
CA GLY A 61 -12.24 6.01 10.63
C GLY A 61 -12.03 4.52 10.34
N GLN A 62 -11.79 4.13 9.08
CA GLN A 62 -11.44 2.77 8.73
C GLN A 62 -10.11 2.37 9.37
N VAL A 63 -10.08 1.23 10.04
CA VAL A 63 -8.85 0.61 10.53
C VAL A 63 -8.30 -0.32 9.45
N MET A 64 -7.04 -0.12 9.12
CA MET A 64 -6.32 -0.85 8.08
C MET A 64 -5.22 -1.70 8.73
N GLN A 65 -5.23 -3.00 8.48
CA GLN A 65 -4.26 -3.93 9.06
C GLN A 65 -3.06 -4.07 8.14
N THR A 66 -1.88 -3.71 8.64
CA THR A 66 -0.63 -3.81 7.91
C THR A 66 -0.10 -5.24 7.91
N GLN A 67 0.76 -5.58 6.95
CA GLN A 67 1.34 -6.93 6.87
C GLN A 67 2.15 -7.32 8.11
N ASP A 68 2.78 -6.36 8.78
CA ASP A 68 3.52 -6.55 10.03
C ASP A 68 2.61 -6.61 11.29
N GLY A 69 1.28 -6.57 11.10
CA GLY A 69 0.31 -6.76 12.18
C GLY A 69 -0.02 -5.49 12.97
N GLN A 70 0.46 -4.33 12.53
CA GLN A 70 0.04 -3.04 13.08
C GLN A 70 -1.30 -2.60 12.48
N SER A 71 -1.94 -1.64 13.14
CA SER A 71 -3.20 -1.05 12.69
C SER A 71 -2.98 0.43 12.39
N ILE A 72 -3.40 0.86 11.19
CA ILE A 72 -3.42 2.26 10.79
C ILE A 72 -4.87 2.73 10.82
N LEU A 73 -5.16 3.79 11.55
CA LEU A 73 -6.44 4.50 11.44
C LEU A 73 -6.38 5.43 10.23
N MET A 74 -7.37 5.35 9.34
CA MET A 74 -7.44 6.27 8.21
C MET A 74 -7.62 7.71 8.69
N ILE A 75 -6.73 8.60 8.22
CA ILE A 75 -6.79 10.04 8.43
C ILE A 75 -6.76 10.73 7.07
N GLY A 76 -7.84 11.46 6.75
CA GLY A 76 -7.98 12.22 5.51
C GLY A 76 -8.26 11.33 4.28
N ASN A 77 -9.45 11.46 3.70
CA ASN A 77 -9.82 10.77 2.46
C ASN A 77 -9.42 11.60 1.23
N GLU A 78 -8.17 11.52 0.79
CA GLU A 78 -7.65 12.37 -0.30
C GLU A 78 -7.79 11.79 -1.71
N LEU A 79 -8.98 11.28 -2.03
CA LEU A 79 -9.31 10.74 -3.35
C LEU A 79 -8.96 11.70 -4.50
N ALA A 80 -9.33 12.97 -4.37
CA ALA A 80 -9.11 13.99 -5.40
C ALA A 80 -7.62 14.30 -5.63
N ARG A 81 -6.78 14.19 -4.60
CA ARG A 81 -5.35 14.45 -4.73
C ARG A 81 -4.64 13.29 -5.44
N LEU A 82 -4.97 12.05 -5.10
CA LEU A 82 -4.37 10.88 -5.77
C LEU A 82 -4.80 10.79 -7.24
N ASP A 83 -6.06 11.10 -7.56
CA ASP A 83 -6.54 11.18 -8.96
C ASP A 83 -5.81 12.27 -9.75
N TRP A 84 -5.57 13.44 -9.13
CA TRP A 84 -4.81 14.53 -9.74
C TRP A 84 -3.36 14.11 -10.02
N ILE A 85 -2.67 13.47 -9.07
CA ILE A 85 -1.28 13.02 -9.25
C ILE A 85 -1.18 12.04 -10.43
N LYS A 86 -2.05 11.04 -10.49
CA LYS A 86 -2.06 10.09 -11.62
C LYS A 86 -2.29 10.78 -12.97
N LYS A 87 -3.21 11.74 -13.06
CA LYS A 87 -3.41 12.50 -14.31
C LYS A 87 -2.21 13.36 -14.70
N SER A 88 -1.50 13.90 -13.71
CA SER A 88 -0.32 14.75 -13.94
C SER A 88 0.86 13.94 -14.49
N ASP A 89 1.09 12.73 -13.95
CA ASP A 89 2.20 11.85 -14.33
C ASP A 89 2.03 11.23 -15.73
N ILE A 90 0.79 11.12 -16.23
CA ILE A 90 0.48 10.57 -17.56
C ILE A 90 0.60 11.65 -18.67
N GLY A 91 1.16 12.82 -18.36
CA GLY A 91 1.40 13.89 -19.34
C GLY A 91 0.20 14.80 -19.56
N GLY A 92 -0.23 15.47 -18.48
CA GLY A 92 -1.08 16.65 -18.60
C GLY A 92 -0.24 17.86 -18.99
N LYS A 93 -0.37 18.32 -20.23
CA LYS A 93 0.04 19.69 -20.63
C LYS A 93 -0.78 20.73 -19.87
#